data_AF-A0A9P9I7T2-F1
#
_entry.id   AF-A0A9P9I7T2-F1
#
_cell.length_a   1.000
_cell.length_b   1.000
_cell.length_c   1.000
_cell.angle_alpha   90.00
_cell.angle_beta   90.00
_cell.angle_gamma   90.00
#
_symmetry.space_group_name_H-M   'P 1'
#
loop_
_entity.id
_entity.type
_entity.pdbx_description
1 polymer ?
#
loop_
_entity_poly.entity_id
_entity_poly.type
_entity_poly.pdbx_seq_one_letter_code
_entity_poly.pdbx_strand_id
1 'polypeptide(L)'
;MFAKLPESSKQAYMYIKKAPLAGVPFTNIQPMPVMVHLHDLRGKESCVNLDNNSLEVLLKVPRPVSTNFDDEDSIKRTYYPKVERQLRRVILNASKIYIFRHSICHTKNNPKPYNPPALIAHVDHTPTLLKGRYRLIHFWQSLAGPVYDTPLAIASSSTVCDKDIKTVLTHLEDFNEETGSPVFNKGQKWYYLSRADSDEAILHQI
;
A
#
# COMPACT_ATOMS: atom_id res chain seq x y z
N MET A 1 -12.85 -3.18 3.10
CA MET A 1 -13.56 -4.48 3.01
C MET A 1 -12.54 -5.61 2.98
N PHE A 2 -12.94 -6.85 3.23
CA PHE A 2 -12.10 -8.03 3.02
C PHE A 2 -12.56 -8.81 1.79
N ALA A 3 -11.70 -9.70 1.29
CA ALA A 3 -12.07 -10.65 0.25
C ALA A 3 -12.79 -11.87 0.88
N LYS A 4 -13.98 -12.19 0.38
CA LYS A 4 -14.57 -13.52 0.52
C LYS A 4 -14.05 -14.38 -0.62
N LEU A 5 -13.13 -15.27 -0.27
CA LEU A 5 -12.52 -16.21 -1.21
C LEU A 5 -13.50 -17.34 -1.56
N PRO A 6 -13.33 -17.97 -2.74
CA PRO A 6 -14.12 -19.14 -3.11
C PRO A 6 -13.86 -20.33 -2.16
N GLU A 7 -14.66 -21.38 -2.30
CA GLU A 7 -14.47 -22.66 -1.59
C GLU A 7 -13.05 -23.19 -1.79
N SER A 8 -12.52 -23.90 -0.80
CA SER A 8 -11.12 -24.36 -0.75
C SER A 8 -10.69 -25.24 -1.93
N SER A 9 -11.63 -25.81 -2.67
CA SER A 9 -11.37 -26.60 -3.89
C SER A 9 -11.08 -25.75 -5.13
N LYS A 10 -11.29 -24.43 -5.08
CA LYS A 10 -11.11 -23.50 -6.20
C LYS A 10 -10.03 -22.46 -5.88
N GLN A 11 -9.10 -22.28 -6.82
CA GLN A 11 -8.12 -21.21 -6.75
C GLN A 11 -8.81 -19.84 -6.86
N ALA A 12 -8.53 -18.93 -5.92
CA ALA A 12 -8.96 -17.54 -6.01
C ALA A 12 -8.16 -16.81 -7.09
N TYR A 13 -8.84 -16.03 -7.94
CA TYR A 13 -8.20 -15.26 -9.00
C TYR A 13 -8.84 -13.89 -9.22
N MET A 14 -8.07 -12.99 -9.80
CA MET A 14 -8.56 -11.73 -10.35
C MET A 14 -7.78 -11.31 -11.59
N TYR A 15 -8.46 -10.66 -12.52
CA TYR A 15 -7.90 -10.06 -13.72
C TYR A 15 -7.82 -8.55 -13.54
N ILE A 16 -6.60 -8.02 -13.62
CA ILE A 16 -6.30 -6.59 -13.48
C ILE A 16 -5.67 -6.15 -14.80
N LYS A 17 -6.23 -5.13 -15.46
CA LYS A 17 -5.77 -4.58 -16.76
C LYS A 17 -5.77 -5.55 -17.95
N LYS A 18 -6.05 -6.83 -17.73
CA LYS A 18 -6.21 -7.86 -18.76
C LYS A 18 -7.65 -8.32 -18.84
N ALA A 19 -8.20 -8.42 -20.05
CA ALA A 19 -9.51 -9.02 -20.23
C ALA A 19 -9.42 -10.55 -20.08
N PRO A 20 -10.33 -11.19 -19.32
CA PRO A 20 -10.42 -12.64 -19.28
C PRO A 20 -10.96 -13.20 -20.60
N LEU A 21 -10.86 -14.52 -20.79
CA LEU A 21 -11.50 -15.21 -21.92
C LEU A 21 -13.03 -15.03 -21.87
N ALA A 22 -13.68 -15.11 -23.03
CA ALA A 22 -15.13 -14.97 -23.12
C ALA A 22 -15.86 -15.95 -22.17
N GLY A 23 -16.79 -15.43 -21.37
CA GLY A 23 -17.54 -16.20 -20.37
C GLY A 23 -16.83 -16.41 -19.03
N VAL A 24 -15.55 -16.04 -18.91
CA VAL A 24 -14.82 -16.05 -17.63
C VAL A 24 -15.02 -14.70 -16.93
N PRO A 25 -15.51 -14.66 -15.68
CA PRO A 25 -15.63 -13.41 -14.95
C PRO A 25 -14.25 -12.84 -14.60
N PHE A 26 -14.17 -11.52 -14.37
CA PHE A 26 -12.92 -10.86 -13.99
C PHE A 26 -12.35 -11.33 -12.65
N THR A 27 -13.18 -11.89 -11.76
CA THR A 27 -12.73 -12.46 -10.50
C THR A 27 -13.78 -13.44 -9.99
N ASN A 28 -13.34 -14.42 -9.19
CA ASN A 28 -14.22 -15.26 -8.38
C ASN A 28 -14.22 -14.88 -6.89
N ILE A 29 -13.65 -13.73 -6.55
CA ILE A 29 -13.61 -13.16 -5.19
C ILE A 29 -14.80 -12.21 -5.02
N GLN A 30 -15.44 -12.27 -3.87
CA GLN A 30 -16.54 -11.35 -3.54
C GLN A 30 -16.10 -10.36 -2.45
N PRO A 31 -16.55 -9.09 -2.50
CA PRO A 31 -16.33 -8.17 -1.40
C PRO A 31 -17.10 -8.64 -0.16
N MET A 32 -16.44 -8.62 0.99
CA MET A 32 -17.01 -8.93 2.29
C MET A 32 -16.90 -7.71 3.20
N PRO A 33 -18.00 -6.97 3.38
CA PRO A 33 -18.05 -5.91 4.38
C PRO A 33 -17.90 -6.50 5.77
N VAL A 34 -16.97 -5.96 6.55
CA VAL A 34 -16.78 -6.32 7.96
C VAL A 34 -16.53 -5.04 8.73
N MET A 35 -17.10 -4.93 9.92
CA MET A 35 -16.80 -3.84 10.84
C MET A 35 -15.42 -4.05 11.44
N VAL A 36 -14.51 -3.12 11.16
CA VAL A 36 -13.15 -3.09 11.71
C VAL A 36 -13.00 -1.84 12.56
N HIS A 37 -12.40 -1.98 13.74
CA HIS A 37 -12.00 -0.83 14.52
C HIS A 37 -10.67 -0.29 13.98
N LEU A 38 -10.69 0.95 13.51
CA LEU A 38 -9.49 1.66 13.06
C LEU A 38 -8.95 2.52 14.20
N HIS A 39 -7.68 2.30 14.54
CA HIS A 39 -6.97 3.09 15.53
C HIS A 39 -6.33 4.31 14.86
N ASP A 40 -6.79 5.50 15.24
CA ASP A 40 -6.17 6.74 14.79
C ASP A 40 -4.80 6.93 15.46
N LEU A 41 -3.76 7.08 14.64
CA LEU A 41 -2.39 7.33 15.07
C LEU A 41 -2.11 8.80 15.38
N ARG A 42 -3.05 9.72 15.11
CA ARG A 42 -2.84 11.14 15.37
C ARG A 42 -2.50 11.39 16.84
N GLY A 43 -1.34 12.01 17.08
CA GLY A 43 -0.78 12.26 18.42
C GLY A 43 -0.22 11.00 19.12
N LYS A 44 -0.17 9.87 18.41
CA LYS A 44 0.30 8.56 18.88
C LYS A 44 1.24 7.92 17.85
N GLU A 45 1.83 8.72 16.97
CA GLU A 45 2.61 8.26 15.82
C GLU A 45 3.77 7.34 16.26
N SER A 46 4.36 7.61 17.41
CA SER A 46 5.47 6.84 18.00
C SER A 46 5.07 5.48 18.60
N CYS A 47 3.78 5.14 18.66
CA CYS A 47 3.34 3.82 19.17
C CYS A 47 3.52 2.69 18.16
N VAL A 48 3.83 3.03 16.90
CA VAL A 48 4.14 2.10 15.82
C VAL A 48 5.54 2.38 15.28
N ASN A 49 6.14 1.37 14.64
CA ASN A 49 7.39 1.51 13.91
C ASN A 49 7.51 0.40 12.85
N LEU A 50 8.42 0.61 11.88
CA LEU A 50 8.61 -0.34 10.78
C LEU A 50 9.01 -1.76 11.24
N ASP A 51 9.77 -1.89 12.34
CA ASP A 51 10.35 -3.19 12.72
C ASP A 51 9.35 -4.10 13.43
N ASN A 52 8.41 -3.54 14.20
CA ASN A 52 7.38 -4.31 14.88
C ASN A 52 6.05 -4.33 14.12
N ASN A 53 5.67 -3.23 13.49
CA ASN A 53 4.32 -3.07 12.92
C ASN A 53 4.32 -3.08 11.39
N SER A 54 5.50 -3.07 10.75
CA SER A 54 5.63 -2.77 9.32
C SER A 54 4.98 -1.43 8.93
N LEU A 55 4.93 -0.47 9.87
CA LEU A 55 4.25 0.82 9.73
C LEU A 55 5.00 1.90 10.51
N GLU A 56 5.27 3.04 9.86
CA GLU A 56 5.88 4.22 10.49
C GLU A 56 5.23 5.49 9.95
N VAL A 57 5.06 6.50 10.81
CA VAL A 57 4.54 7.81 10.42
C VAL A 57 5.65 8.84 10.52
N LEU A 58 5.91 9.53 9.41
CA LEU A 58 6.87 10.62 9.32
C LEU A 58 6.15 11.95 9.34
N LEU A 59 6.59 12.83 10.24
CA LEU A 59 6.09 14.19 10.35
C LEU A 59 7.11 15.18 9.77
N LYS A 60 6.62 16.33 9.29
CA LYS A 60 7.45 17.44 8.77
C LYS A 60 8.37 16.98 7.63
N VAL A 61 7.89 16.08 6.79
CA VAL A 61 8.53 15.63 5.57
C VAL A 61 8.65 16.81 4.61
N PRO A 62 9.87 17.24 4.25
CA PRO A 62 10.05 18.40 3.39
C PRO A 62 9.47 18.15 2.00
N ARG A 63 8.59 19.05 1.57
CA ARG A 63 8.07 19.09 0.21
C ARG A 63 8.66 20.30 -0.53
N PRO A 64 9.55 20.09 -1.51
CA PRO A 64 10.09 21.20 -2.28
C PRO A 64 8.99 21.86 -3.10
N VAL A 65 8.87 23.19 -3.01
CA VAL A 65 7.95 23.98 -3.85
C VAL A 65 8.31 23.84 -5.33
N SER A 66 9.57 23.55 -5.65
CA SER A 66 10.07 23.32 -7.00
C SER A 66 9.69 21.97 -7.62
N THR A 67 9.08 21.05 -6.86
CA THR A 67 8.67 19.75 -7.39
C THR A 67 7.40 19.89 -8.21
N ASN A 68 7.49 19.58 -9.51
CA ASN A 68 6.34 19.40 -10.37
C ASN A 68 5.95 17.92 -10.37
N PHE A 69 4.82 17.57 -9.74
CA PHE A 69 4.34 16.19 -9.65
C PHE A 69 3.67 15.69 -10.94
N ASP A 70 3.57 16.55 -11.96
CA ASP A 70 3.14 16.19 -13.32
C ASP A 70 4.34 15.93 -14.25
N ASP A 71 5.58 16.03 -13.75
CA ASP A 71 6.82 15.83 -14.53
C ASP A 71 7.77 14.84 -13.83
N GLU A 72 7.94 13.66 -14.45
CA GLU A 72 8.77 12.55 -13.98
C GLU A 72 10.22 13.00 -13.66
N ASP A 73 10.82 13.83 -14.51
CA ASP A 73 12.19 14.28 -14.33
C ASP A 73 12.32 15.29 -13.18
N SER A 74 11.31 16.14 -12.99
CA SER A 74 11.22 17.01 -11.81
C SER A 74 11.12 16.21 -10.51
N ILE A 75 10.27 15.17 -10.47
CA ILE A 75 10.12 14.29 -9.29
C ILE A 75 11.46 13.61 -8.96
N LYS A 76 12.10 12.97 -9.96
CA LYS A 76 13.39 12.30 -9.78
C LYS A 76 14.48 13.25 -9.30
N ARG A 77 14.55 14.45 -9.87
CA ARG A 77 15.59 15.43 -9.56
C ARG A 77 15.39 16.10 -8.19
N THR A 78 14.14 16.41 -7.82
CA THR A 78 13.85 17.29 -6.68
C THR A 78 13.29 16.57 -5.47
N TYR A 79 12.51 15.51 -5.68
CA TYR A 79 11.73 14.84 -4.62
C TYR A 79 12.37 13.54 -4.15
N TYR A 80 12.88 12.69 -5.06
CA TYR A 80 13.56 11.45 -4.69
C TYR A 80 14.68 11.65 -3.64
N PRO A 81 15.56 12.68 -3.76
CA PRO A 81 16.58 12.91 -2.73
C PRO A 81 16.01 13.25 -1.34
N LYS A 82 14.78 13.75 -1.26
CA LYS A 82 14.09 14.05 0.01
C LYS A 82 13.51 12.79 0.62
N VAL A 83 12.83 11.97 -0.19
CA VAL A 83 12.32 10.65 0.20
C VAL A 83 13.47 9.79 0.73
N GLU A 84 14.56 9.68 -0.04
CA GLU A 84 15.74 8.92 0.38
C GLU A 84 16.34 9.43 1.70
N ARG A 85 16.38 10.75 1.91
CA ARG A 85 16.87 11.33 3.17
C ARG A 85 15.98 10.96 4.34
N GLN A 86 14.67 10.95 4.17
CA GLN A 86 13.75 10.51 5.22
C GLN A 86 13.91 9.02 5.51
N LEU A 87 13.97 8.19 4.46
CA LEU A 87 14.17 6.75 4.63
C LEU A 87 15.49 6.42 5.33
N ARG A 88 16.59 7.13 5.06
CA ARG A 88 17.87 6.96 5.79
C ARG A 88 17.80 7.33 7.28
N ARG A 89 16.90 8.23 7.67
CA ARG A 89 16.72 8.61 9.09
C ARG A 89 15.97 7.55 9.87
N VAL A 90 15.06 6.85 9.22
CA VAL A 90 14.21 5.82 9.83
C VAL A 90 14.90 4.45 9.78
N ILE A 91 15.48 4.11 8.62
CA ILE A 91 16.11 2.83 8.36
C ILE A 91 17.62 3.01 8.48
N LEU A 92 18.10 3.11 9.72
CA LEU A 92 19.48 3.47 10.05
C LEU A 92 20.53 2.54 9.40
N ASN A 93 20.18 1.28 9.17
CA ASN A 93 21.08 0.26 8.63
C ASN A 93 20.93 0.05 7.10
N ALA A 94 20.23 0.94 6.38
CA ALA A 94 20.08 0.83 4.94
C ALA A 94 21.40 1.14 4.20
N SER A 95 22.05 0.10 3.66
CA SER A 95 23.28 0.27 2.86
C SER A 95 23.04 0.99 1.53
N LYS A 96 21.87 0.77 0.91
CA LYS A 96 21.44 1.41 -0.33
C LYS A 96 19.94 1.59 -0.32
N ILE A 97 19.48 2.70 -0.90
CA ILE A 97 18.06 2.96 -1.16
C ILE A 97 17.90 3.07 -2.67
N TYR A 98 16.88 2.42 -3.20
CA TYR A 98 16.58 2.43 -4.62
C TYR A 98 15.07 2.60 -4.81
N ILE A 99 14.67 3.73 -5.38
CA ILE A 99 13.28 4.00 -5.75
C ILE A 99 13.07 3.44 -7.14
N PHE A 100 12.50 2.24 -7.21
CA PHE A 100 12.33 1.51 -8.48
C PHE A 100 11.03 1.90 -9.21
N ARG A 101 10.03 2.40 -8.49
CA ARG A 101 8.74 2.83 -9.04
C ARG A 101 8.12 3.88 -8.13
N HIS A 102 7.36 4.79 -8.74
CA HIS A 102 6.37 5.57 -8.03
C HIS A 102 5.07 5.61 -8.84
N SER A 103 4.00 6.09 -8.23
CA SER A 103 2.74 6.34 -8.92
C SER A 103 2.10 7.58 -8.31
N ILE A 104 1.61 8.47 -9.17
CA ILE A 104 0.93 9.71 -8.76
C ILE A 104 -0.57 9.49 -8.93
N CYS A 105 -1.29 9.51 -7.81
CA CYS A 105 -2.75 9.38 -7.80
C CYS A 105 -3.39 10.77 -7.83
N HIS A 106 -3.64 11.28 -9.03
CA HIS A 106 -4.41 12.51 -9.26
C HIS A 106 -5.21 12.40 -10.56
N THR A 107 -6.25 13.22 -10.70
CA THR A 107 -7.25 13.11 -11.76
C THR A 107 -6.73 13.39 -13.17
N LYS A 108 -5.60 14.08 -13.32
CA LYS A 108 -5.04 14.42 -14.65
C LYS A 108 -4.41 13.21 -15.36
N ASN A 109 -3.67 12.38 -14.63
CA ASN A 109 -2.97 11.21 -15.21
C ASN A 109 -3.85 9.97 -15.35
N ASN A 110 -5.06 9.99 -14.77
CA ASN A 110 -6.06 8.93 -14.93
C ASN A 110 -7.43 9.52 -15.28
N PRO A 111 -7.60 10.08 -16.50
CA PRO A 111 -8.94 10.28 -17.02
C PRO A 111 -9.62 8.90 -17.07
N LYS A 112 -10.89 8.85 -16.68
CA LYS A 112 -11.69 7.64 -16.45
C LYS A 112 -11.38 6.44 -17.40
N PRO A 113 -11.46 5.19 -16.91
CA PRO A 113 -12.18 4.80 -15.70
C PRO A 113 -11.30 4.94 -14.46
N TYR A 114 -11.85 5.69 -13.51
CA TYR A 114 -11.36 5.94 -12.15
C TYR A 114 -10.57 4.74 -11.61
N ASN A 115 -9.33 4.96 -11.15
CA ASN A 115 -8.62 4.00 -10.33
C ASN A 115 -8.95 4.34 -8.86
N PRO A 116 -10.07 3.84 -8.32
CA PRO A 116 -10.46 4.12 -6.94
C PRO A 116 -9.32 3.71 -5.99
N PRO A 117 -9.25 4.31 -4.79
CA PRO A 117 -8.48 3.68 -3.72
C PRO A 117 -8.90 2.20 -3.60
N ALA A 118 -7.95 1.31 -3.35
CA ALA A 118 -8.25 -0.09 -3.19
C ALA A 118 -9.23 -0.27 -2.01
N LEU A 119 -10.43 -0.76 -2.31
CA LEU A 119 -11.50 -0.89 -1.32
C LEU A 119 -11.48 -2.24 -0.58
N ILE A 120 -10.68 -3.19 -1.09
CA ILE A 120 -10.47 -4.51 -0.51
C ILE A 120 -9.04 -4.56 0.03
N ALA A 121 -8.89 -5.04 1.26
CA ALA A 121 -7.60 -5.28 1.88
C ALA A 121 -6.77 -6.26 1.04
N HIS A 122 -5.51 -5.91 0.80
CA HIS A 122 -4.57 -6.68 -0.02
C HIS A 122 -3.14 -6.45 0.48
N VAL A 123 -2.23 -7.31 0.02
CA VAL A 123 -0.77 -7.18 0.17
C VAL A 123 -0.20 -6.96 -1.22
N ASP A 124 0.50 -5.84 -1.39
CA ASP A 124 0.90 -5.33 -2.72
C ASP A 124 1.93 -6.21 -3.46
N HIS A 125 2.71 -7.03 -2.75
CA HIS A 125 3.77 -7.83 -3.37
C HIS A 125 3.85 -9.27 -2.83
N THR A 126 4.39 -10.15 -3.68
CA THR A 126 4.53 -11.59 -3.43
C THR A 126 5.66 -11.88 -2.42
N PRO A 127 5.55 -12.96 -1.62
CA PRO A 127 6.59 -13.36 -0.67
C PRO A 127 7.95 -13.72 -1.32
N THR A 128 7.99 -13.99 -2.63
CA THR A 128 9.22 -14.40 -3.32
C THR A 128 10.26 -13.30 -3.41
N LEU A 129 9.83 -12.02 -3.43
CA LEU A 129 10.72 -10.85 -3.38
C LEU A 129 11.42 -10.68 -2.02
N LEU A 130 10.94 -11.35 -0.97
CA LEU A 130 11.48 -11.29 0.40
C LEU A 130 12.64 -12.27 0.66
N LYS A 131 13.09 -13.03 -0.35
CA LYS A 131 14.20 -13.99 -0.21
C LYS A 131 15.59 -13.34 -0.10
N GLY A 132 15.70 -12.03 -0.28
CA GLY A 132 16.97 -11.28 -0.19
C GLY A 132 17.07 -10.40 1.05
N ARG A 133 18.24 -9.78 1.28
CA ARG A 133 18.45 -8.78 2.35
C ARG A 133 17.92 -7.39 1.93
N TYR A 134 16.67 -7.35 1.46
CA TYR A 134 16.00 -6.14 1.02
C TYR A 134 14.76 -5.89 1.88
N ARG A 135 14.44 -4.61 2.11
CA ARG A 135 13.15 -4.19 2.67
C ARG A 135 12.38 -3.51 1.54
N LEU A 136 11.19 -4.01 1.22
CA LEU A 136 10.28 -3.32 0.30
C LEU A 136 9.44 -2.35 1.12
N ILE A 137 9.69 -1.05 0.92
CA ILE A 137 9.03 0.02 1.66
C ILE A 137 8.18 0.83 0.69
N HIS A 138 6.89 0.91 0.99
CA HIS A 138 5.99 1.85 0.37
C HIS A 138 6.06 3.18 1.11
N PHE A 139 6.23 4.25 0.33
CA PHE A 139 6.22 5.62 0.82
C PHE A 139 4.96 6.29 0.30
N TRP A 140 3.99 6.51 1.18
CA TRP A 140 2.73 7.17 0.84
C TRP A 140 2.71 8.58 1.43
N GLN A 141 2.36 9.58 0.62
CA GLN A 141 2.26 10.98 1.06
C GLN A 141 1.16 11.68 0.26
N SER A 142 0.38 12.52 0.94
CA SER A 142 -0.64 13.34 0.28
C SER A 142 -0.02 14.44 -0.57
N LEU A 143 -0.60 14.68 -1.75
CA LEU A 143 -0.11 15.71 -2.68
C LEU A 143 -0.90 17.02 -2.64
N ALA A 144 -2.10 17.06 -2.08
CA ALA A 144 -3.00 18.23 -2.19
C ALA A 144 -3.43 18.83 -0.84
N GLY A 145 -2.94 18.29 0.27
CA GLY A 145 -3.25 18.76 1.62
C GLY A 145 -3.83 17.65 2.50
N PRO A 146 -4.54 18.00 3.59
CA PRO A 146 -5.06 17.02 4.53
C PRO A 146 -6.10 16.11 3.88
N VAL A 147 -5.90 14.79 4.04
CA VAL A 147 -6.83 13.77 3.55
C VAL A 147 -8.02 13.66 4.53
N TYR A 148 -9.21 14.01 4.03
CA TYR A 148 -10.47 13.91 4.78
C TYR A 148 -11.29 12.71 4.36
N ASP A 149 -11.23 12.37 3.08
CA ASP A 149 -11.91 11.25 2.45
C ASP A 149 -10.89 10.17 2.07
N THR A 150 -11.23 8.92 2.32
CA THR A 150 -10.40 7.75 1.94
C THR A 150 -8.98 7.73 2.55
N PRO A 151 -8.84 7.80 3.90
CA PRO A 151 -7.54 7.65 4.54
C PRO A 151 -6.92 6.28 4.26
N LEU A 152 -5.60 6.22 4.19
CA LEU A 152 -4.87 4.96 4.08
C LEU A 152 -4.96 4.20 5.41
N ALA A 153 -5.57 3.02 5.36
CA ALA A 153 -5.67 2.11 6.50
C ALA A 153 -4.69 0.93 6.32
N ILE A 154 -3.92 0.64 7.36
CA ILE A 154 -2.85 -0.37 7.33
C ILE A 154 -3.01 -1.29 8.54
N ALA A 155 -2.95 -2.60 8.31
CA ALA A 155 -2.90 -3.58 9.38
C ALA A 155 -1.47 -3.71 9.93
N SER A 156 -1.32 -3.77 11.26
CA SER A 156 -0.01 -4.02 11.86
C SER A 156 0.40 -5.47 11.69
N SER A 157 1.59 -5.68 11.11
CA SER A 157 2.15 -7.02 10.86
C SER A 157 2.30 -7.84 12.13
N SER A 158 2.56 -7.22 13.29
CA SER A 158 2.59 -7.92 14.60
C SER A 158 1.29 -8.61 14.99
N THR A 159 0.17 -8.30 14.32
CA THR A 159 -1.17 -8.83 14.64
C THR A 159 -1.82 -9.61 13.51
N VAL A 160 -1.25 -9.55 12.30
CA VAL A 160 -1.73 -10.31 11.15
C VAL A 160 -0.98 -11.65 11.14
N CYS A 161 -1.69 -12.75 11.33
CA CYS A 161 -1.08 -14.07 11.24
C CYS A 161 -0.90 -14.48 9.76
N ASP A 162 0.25 -15.10 9.43
CA ASP A 162 0.52 -15.60 8.06
C ASP A 162 -0.59 -16.49 7.51
N LYS A 163 -1.20 -17.33 8.38
CA LYS A 163 -2.32 -18.21 8.01
C LYS A 163 -3.57 -17.45 7.52
N ASP A 164 -3.72 -16.20 7.94
CA ASP A 164 -4.83 -15.32 7.57
C ASP A 164 -4.56 -14.60 6.25
N ILE A 165 -3.34 -14.70 5.70
CA ILE A 165 -3.01 -14.21 4.36
C ILE A 165 -3.19 -15.38 3.38
N LYS A 166 -4.11 -15.22 2.44
CA LYS A 166 -4.37 -16.22 1.40
C LYS A 166 -3.88 -15.71 0.06
N THR A 167 -3.39 -16.62 -0.77
CA THR A 167 -2.91 -16.24 -2.09
C THR A 167 -4.05 -16.13 -3.10
N VAL A 168 -4.02 -15.05 -3.88
CA VAL A 168 -4.89 -14.82 -5.04
C VAL A 168 -4.02 -14.78 -6.28
N LEU A 169 -4.42 -15.53 -7.32
CA LEU A 169 -3.78 -15.47 -8.62
C LEU A 169 -4.24 -14.20 -9.36
N THR A 170 -3.34 -13.25 -9.51
CA THR A 170 -3.61 -11.98 -10.16
C THR A 170 -3.04 -12.01 -11.58
N HIS A 171 -3.93 -11.90 -12.56
CA HIS A 171 -3.60 -11.82 -13.98
C HIS A 171 -3.42 -10.35 -14.36
N LEU A 172 -2.18 -9.94 -14.59
CA LEU A 172 -1.84 -8.63 -15.15
C LEU A 172 -1.74 -8.73 -16.68
N GLU A 173 -1.45 -7.60 -17.34
CA GLU A 173 -1.33 -7.51 -18.80
C GLU A 173 -0.31 -8.52 -19.36
N ASP A 174 0.92 -8.44 -18.86
CA ASP A 174 2.06 -9.21 -19.40
C ASP A 174 2.42 -10.47 -18.60
N PHE A 175 1.99 -10.57 -17.34
CA PHE A 175 2.36 -11.68 -16.46
C PHE A 175 1.29 -11.98 -15.41
N ASN A 176 1.42 -13.12 -14.74
CA ASN A 176 0.60 -13.48 -13.58
C ASN A 176 1.46 -13.39 -12.32
N GLU A 177 0.85 -12.99 -11.22
CA GLU A 177 1.49 -12.96 -9.90
C GLU A 177 0.56 -13.49 -8.81
N GLU A 178 1.15 -13.85 -7.68
CA GLU A 178 0.43 -14.36 -6.50
C GLU A 178 0.36 -13.27 -5.42
N THR A 179 -0.72 -12.50 -5.40
CA THR A 179 -0.89 -11.42 -4.41
C THR A 179 -1.48 -11.98 -3.11
N GLY A 180 -1.02 -11.46 -1.97
CA GLY A 180 -1.61 -11.78 -0.68
C GLY A 180 -2.96 -11.08 -0.49
N SER A 181 -3.95 -11.83 -0.03
CA SER A 181 -5.27 -11.34 0.34
C SER A 181 -5.53 -11.69 1.81
N PRO A 182 -5.45 -10.70 2.72
CA PRO A 182 -5.77 -10.95 4.11
C PRO A 182 -7.26 -11.29 4.24
N VAL A 183 -7.54 -12.31 5.04
CA VAL A 183 -8.88 -12.67 5.50
C VAL A 183 -9.09 -12.03 6.86
N PHE A 184 -10.33 -11.61 7.13
CA PHE A 184 -10.66 -10.94 8.38
C PHE A 184 -10.38 -11.84 9.58
N ASN A 185 -9.69 -11.28 10.58
CA ASN A 185 -9.55 -11.87 11.90
C ASN A 185 -9.66 -10.75 12.95
N LYS A 186 -10.49 -10.98 13.98
CA LYS A 186 -10.73 -10.02 15.08
C LYS A 186 -9.46 -9.60 15.85
N GLY A 187 -8.39 -10.40 15.77
CA GLY A 187 -7.11 -10.09 16.41
C GLY A 187 -6.27 -9.05 15.64
N GLN A 188 -6.60 -8.78 14.37
CA GLN A 188 -5.86 -7.83 13.53
C GLN A 188 -6.11 -6.40 14.02
N LYS A 189 -5.03 -5.66 14.26
CA LYS A 189 -5.09 -4.23 14.58
C LYS A 189 -4.83 -3.41 13.32
N TRP A 190 -5.74 -2.49 13.06
CA TRP A 190 -5.71 -1.61 11.90
C TRP A 190 -5.51 -0.18 12.34
N TYR A 191 -4.65 0.54 11.64
CA TYR A 191 -4.26 1.91 11.94
C TYR A 191 -4.50 2.81 10.74
N TYR A 192 -4.74 4.08 11.01
CA TYR A 192 -4.75 5.14 10.01
C TYR A 192 -4.24 6.43 10.65
N LEU A 193 -3.89 7.42 9.84
CA LEU A 193 -3.54 8.76 10.31
C LEU A 193 -4.65 9.73 9.89
N SER A 194 -5.38 10.29 10.86
CA SER A 194 -6.41 11.28 10.53
C SER A 194 -5.79 12.59 10.01
N ARG A 195 -6.43 13.15 8.98
CA ARG A 195 -6.02 14.42 8.34
C ARG A 195 -4.55 14.42 7.92
N ALA A 196 -4.05 13.29 7.40
CA ALA A 196 -2.68 13.18 6.90
C ALA A 196 -2.42 14.28 5.86
N ASP A 197 -1.53 15.22 6.17
CA ASP A 197 -1.24 16.39 5.33
C ASP A 197 -0.04 16.13 4.39
N SER A 198 0.24 17.11 3.54
CA SER A 198 1.26 17.08 2.52
C SER A 198 2.70 17.20 3.02
N ASP A 199 2.90 17.41 4.32
CA ASP A 199 4.19 17.32 5.01
C ASP A 199 4.28 16.07 5.90
N GLU A 200 3.39 15.10 5.70
CA GLU A 200 3.37 13.84 6.43
C GLU A 200 3.46 12.67 5.46
N ALA A 201 4.18 11.63 5.85
CA ALA A 201 4.28 10.40 5.06
C ALA A 201 4.01 9.19 5.93
N ILE A 202 3.35 8.19 5.35
CA ILE A 202 3.14 6.88 5.95
C ILE A 202 4.06 5.92 5.21
N LEU A 203 4.95 5.28 5.96
CA LEU A 203 5.75 4.18 5.45
C LEU A 203 5.08 2.87 5.84
N HIS A 204 4.96 1.94 4.91
CA HIS A 204 4.65 0.56 5.26
C HIS A 204 5.57 -0.42 4.56
N GLN A 205 5.89 -1.50 5.26
CA GLN A 205 6.72 -2.57 4.76
C GLN A 205 5.86 -3.76 4.34
N ILE A 206 6.24 -4.39 3.24
CA ILE A 206 5.67 -5.67 2.78
C ILE A 206 6.58 -6.81 3.21
#